data_AF-A0A497NW82-F1
#
_entry.id   AF-A0A497NW82-F1
#
_cell.length_a   1.000
_cell.length_b   1.000
_cell.length_c   1.000
_cell.angle_alpha   90.00
_cell.angle_beta   90.00
_cell.angle_gamma   90.00
#
_symmetry.space_group_name_H-M   'P 1'
#
loop_
_entity.id
_entity.type
_entity.pdbx_description
1 polymer ?
#
loop_
_entity_poly.entity_id
_entity_poly.type
_entity_poly.pdbx_seq_one_letter_code
_entity_poly.pdbx_strand_id
1 'polypeptide(L)' 'MLKAISFHRNGGKSLSQNIPFKQRKELEDKMAEVFKEDIEMLSTELQEILLDDLVTAFQNRINVLIRAQAKGSY' A
#
# COMPACT_ATOMS: atom_id res chain seq x y z
N MET A 1 -4.69 -29.19 -30.87
CA MET A 1 -5.71 -28.18 -30.51
C MET A 1 -5.80 -28.20 -29.00
N LEU A 2 -5.50 -27.15 -28.23
CA LEU A 2 -5.86 -25.73 -28.32
C LEU A 2 -4.63 -24.85 -28.00
N LYS A 3 -4.52 -23.67 -28.64
CA LYS A 3 -3.51 -22.65 -28.30
C LYS A 3 -3.86 -22.03 -26.95
N ALA A 4 -3.00 -22.17 -25.95
CA ALA A 4 -3.05 -21.34 -24.75
C ALA A 4 -2.73 -19.89 -25.16
N ILE A 5 -3.66 -18.98 -24.87
CA ILE A 5 -3.56 -17.55 -25.17
C ILE A 5 -2.38 -16.99 -24.38
N SER A 6 -1.30 -16.69 -25.08
CA SER A 6 -0.14 -16.01 -24.52
C SER A 6 -0.50 -14.54 -24.30
N PHE A 7 -0.81 -14.17 -23.05
CA PHE A 7 -0.94 -12.78 -22.64
C PHE A 7 0.44 -12.13 -22.58
N HIS A 8 0.89 -11.61 -23.72
CA HIS A 8 1.99 -10.65 -23.77
C HIS A 8 1.50 -9.31 -23.21
N ARG A 9 1.71 -9.05 -21.92
CA ARG A 9 1.58 -7.69 -21.36
C ARG A 9 2.85 -6.91 -21.66
N ASN A 10 2.88 -6.24 -22.81
CA ASN A 10 3.87 -5.22 -23.12
C ASN A 10 3.76 -4.02 -22.15
N GLY A 11 4.90 -3.61 -21.56
CA GLY A 11 5.28 -2.20 -21.48
C GLY A 11 4.86 -1.33 -20.28
N GLY A 12 4.16 -1.84 -19.27
CA GLY A 12 3.94 -1.07 -18.05
C GLY A 12 5.01 -1.38 -17.01
N LYS A 13 6.01 -0.52 -16.81
CA LYS A 13 6.86 -0.57 -15.61
C LYS A 13 5.94 -0.79 -14.41
N SER A 14 6.17 -1.84 -13.63
CA SER A 14 5.54 -1.98 -12.33
C SER A 14 5.96 -0.76 -11.53
N LEU A 15 5.10 0.27 -11.48
CA LEU A 15 5.15 1.30 -10.45
C LEU A 15 4.72 0.60 -9.15
N SER A 16 5.56 -0.32 -8.69
CA SER A 16 5.67 -0.65 -7.28
C SER A 16 6.39 0.54 -6.68
N GLN A 17 5.67 1.64 -6.48
CA GLN A 17 6.15 2.74 -5.65
C GLN A 17 6.15 2.20 -4.23
N ASN A 18 7.17 1.40 -3.90
CA ASN A 18 7.38 0.99 -2.52
C ASN A 18 7.85 2.23 -1.78
N ILE A 19 7.14 2.57 -0.72
CA ILE A 19 7.58 3.62 0.21
C ILE A 19 8.97 3.21 0.69
N PRO A 20 10.00 4.08 0.56
CA PRO A 20 11.29 3.84 1.18
C PRO A 20 11.12 3.54 2.66
N PHE A 21 11.89 2.60 3.22
CA PHE A 21 11.77 2.17 4.61
C PHE A 21 11.65 3.33 5.61
N LYS A 22 12.46 4.38 5.45
CA LYS A 22 12.40 5.59 6.29
C LYS A 22 11.03 6.29 6.23
N GLN A 23 10.48 6.48 5.04
CA GLN A 23 9.16 7.11 4.87
C GLN A 23 8.04 6.21 5.39
N ARG A 24 8.22 4.88 5.32
CA ARG A 24 7.26 3.93 5.89
C ARG A 24 7.19 4.10 7.41
N LYS A 25 8.35 4.13 8.06
CA LYS A 25 8.45 4.34 9.50
C LYS A 25 7.86 5.68 9.94
N GLU A 26 8.16 6.76 9.21
CA GLU A 26 7.55 8.08 9.45
C GLU A 26 6.02 8.05 9.32
N LEU A 27 5.46 7.25 8.42
CA LEU A 27 4.01 7.11 8.27
C LEU A 27 3.38 6.27 9.38
N GLU A 28 4.03 5.18 9.79
CA GLU A 28 3.63 4.38 10.95
C GLU A 28 3.58 5.25 12.22
N ASP A 29 4.63 6.04 12.47
CA ASP A 29 4.72 6.89 13.65
C ASP A 29 3.59 7.96 13.65
N LYS A 30 3.28 8.54 12.49
CA LYS A 30 2.15 9.48 12.34
C LYS A 30 0.79 8.81 12.54
N MET A 31 0.61 7.60 12.03
CA MET A 31 -0.64 6.84 12.26
C MET A 31 -0.80 6.47 13.73
N ALA A 32 0.30 6.07 14.39
CA ALA A 32 0.31 5.77 15.82
C ALA A 32 -0.07 7.00 16.66
N GLU A 33 0.43 8.18 16.30
CA GLU A 33 0.08 9.44 16.96
C GLU A 33 -1.41 9.77 16.80
N VAL A 34 -1.94 9.64 15.57
CA VAL A 34 -3.36 9.96 15.27
C VAL A 34 -4.32 9.00 15.96
N PHE A 35 -4.02 7.70 15.96
CA PHE A 35 -4.91 6.67 16.50
C PHE A 35 -4.58 6.25 17.93
N LYS A 36 -3.70 6.99 18.62
CA LYS A 36 -3.15 6.60 19.92
C LYS A 36 -4.23 6.19 20.93
N GLU A 37 -5.25 7.01 21.10
CA GLU A 37 -6.35 6.77 22.07
C GLU A 37 -7.23 5.59 21.63
N ASP A 38 -7.42 5.38 20.32
CA ASP A 38 -8.23 4.28 19.80
C ASP A 38 -7.54 2.92 19.96
N ILE A 39 -6.20 2.89 19.90
CA ILE A 39 -5.41 1.65 19.90
C ILE A 39 -4.76 1.36 21.26
N GLU A 40 -4.88 2.25 22.26
CA GLU A 40 -4.20 2.10 23.55
C GLU A 40 -4.58 0.82 24.30
N MET A 41 -5.81 0.32 24.09
CA MET A 41 -6.30 -0.90 24.72
C MET A 41 -5.77 -2.18 24.05
N LEU A 42 -5.15 -2.08 22.88
CA LEU A 42 -4.53 -3.21 22.21
C LEU A 42 -3.17 -3.52 22.86
N SER A 43 -2.77 -4.79 22.85
CA SER A 43 -1.39 -5.15 23.21
C SER A 43 -0.41 -4.49 22.24
N THR A 44 0.85 -4.31 22.66
CA THR A 44 1.89 -3.75 21.80
C THR A 44 2.02 -4.50 20.47
N GLU A 45 1.95 -5.82 20.49
CA GLU A 45 1.97 -6.65 19.28
C GLU A 45 0.79 -6.35 18.35
N LEU A 46 -0.43 -6.19 18.90
CA LEU A 46 -1.60 -5.85 18.10
C LEU A 46 -1.56 -4.41 17.57
N GLN A 47 -0.98 -3.47 18.31
CA GLN A 47 -0.74 -2.11 17.82
C GLN A 47 0.24 -2.13 16.64
N GLU A 48 1.35 -2.86 16.75
CA GLU A 48 2.35 -2.99 15.68
C GLU A 48 1.75 -3.62 14.41
N ILE A 49 0.98 -4.71 14.56
CA ILE A 49 0.29 -5.37 13.44
C ILE A 49 -0.69 -4.39 12.78
N LEU A 50 -1.53 -3.71 13.56
CA LEU A 50 -2.51 -2.78 13.04
C LEU A 50 -1.86 -1.62 12.26
N LEU A 51 -0.80 -1.03 12.80
CA LEU A 51 -0.10 0.08 12.17
C LEU A 51 0.59 -0.35 10.87
N ASP A 52 1.21 -1.53 10.84
CA ASP A 52 1.78 -2.11 9.62
C ASP A 52 0.71 -2.32 8.53
N ASP A 53 -0.42 -2.90 8.92
CA ASP A 53 -1.54 -3.18 8.02
C ASP A 53 -2.15 -1.88 7.46
N LEU A 54 -2.31 -0.85 8.30
CA LEU A 54 -2.81 0.47 7.87
C LEU A 54 -1.88 1.11 6.84
N VAL A 55 -0.57 1.08 7.07
CA VAL A 55 0.42 1.62 6.13
C VAL A 55 0.43 0.85 4.82
N THR A 56 0.35 -0.48 4.88
CA THR A 56 0.26 -1.35 3.70
C THR A 56 -1.02 -1.07 2.91
N ALA A 57 -2.17 -0.98 3.57
CA ALA A 57 -3.45 -0.69 2.94
C ALA A 57 -3.46 0.71 2.29
N PHE A 58 -2.90 1.70 2.97
CA PHE A 58 -2.76 3.07 2.45
C PHE A 58 -1.90 3.09 1.17
N GLN A 59 -0.74 2.43 1.19
CA GLN A 59 0.12 2.36 0.01
C GLN A 59 -0.54 1.62 -1.15
N ASN A 60 -1.24 0.52 -0.87
CA ASN A 60 -2.01 -0.21 -1.87
C ASN A 60 -3.05 0.69 -2.53
N ARG A 61 -3.74 1.53 -1.75
CA ARG A 61 -4.73 2.46 -2.27
C ARG A 61 -4.12 3.54 -3.15
N ILE A 62 -3.01 4.15 -2.73
CA ILE A 62 -2.26 5.11 -3.56
C ILE A 62 -1.85 4.49 -4.89
N ASN A 63 -1.27 3.29 -4.86
CA ASN A 63 -0.84 2.58 -6.07
C ASN A 63 -2.01 2.32 -7.04
N VAL A 64 -3.17 1.93 -6.51
CA VAL A 64 -4.38 1.73 -7.32
C VAL A 64 -4.85 3.04 -7.95
N LEU A 65 -4.90 4.13 -7.18
CA LEU A 65 -5.35 5.44 -7.66
C LEU A 65 -4.41 6.02 -8.72
N ILE A 66 -3.08 5.95 -8.50
CA ILE A 66 -2.08 6.37 -9.49
C ILE A 66 -2.23 5.58 -10.79
N ARG A 67 -2.44 4.26 -10.70
CA ARG A 67 -2.65 3.42 -11.90
C ARG A 67 -3.96 3.72 -12.60
N ALA A 68 -5.02 4.04 -11.86
CA ALA A 68 -6.29 4.45 -12.44
C ALA A 68 -6.15 5.77 -13.19
N GLN A 69 -5.47 6.76 -12.60
CA GLN A 69 -5.17 8.04 -13.23
C GLN A 69 -4.29 7.88 -14.48
N ALA A 70 -3.23 7.06 -14.43
CA ALA A 70 -2.35 6.86 -15.58
C ALA A 70 -3.01 6.12 -16.76
N LYS A 71 -4.05 5.31 -16.50
CA LYS A 71 -4.82 4.61 -17.54
C LYS A 71 -5.97 5.44 -18.10
N GLY A 72 -6.40 6.46 -17.36
CA GLY A 72 -7.40 7.41 -17.80
C GLY A 72 -6.73 8.64 -18.39
N SER A 73 -6.74 8.75 -19.72
CA SER A 73 -6.91 10.07 -20.34
C SER A 73 -8.15 10.72 -19.69
N TYR A 74 -7.93 11.68 -18.80
CA TYR A 74 -8.85 12.78 -18.54
C TYR A 74 -8.15 14.05 -19.00
#